data_AF-A0A410DWA1-F1
#
_entry.id   AF-A0A410DWA1-F1
#
_cell.length_a   1.000
_cell.length_b   1.000
_cell.length_c   1.000
_cell.angle_alpha   90.00
_cell.angle_beta   90.00
_cell.angle_gamma   90.00
#
_symmetry.space_group_name_H-M   'P 1'
#
loop_
_entity.id
_entity.type
_entity.pdbx_description
1 polymer ?
#
loop_
_entity_poly.entity_id
_entity_poly.type
_entity_poly.pdbx_seq_one_letter_code
_entity_poly.pdbx_strand_id
1 'polypeptide(L)'
;MDELIKLLDSNLQYIKHELVNDTIYIEVSSNRKSVSCPYCGEKSDKAHSWYKKSFQDLPMQDKKVVIILNNRKMFCNNQSCSTKTFAETFEFLAPNAKKSSRLENEIINISVNVSSLAAERIIRNRIANIGKSTICNLLKKRNSYNR
;
A
#
# COMPACT_ATOMS: atom_id res chain seq x y z
N MET A 1 10.59 -1.43 15.63
CA MET A 1 9.98 -0.80 14.44
C MET A 1 10.20 -1.64 13.19
N ASP A 2 11.43 -2.07 12.89
CA ASP A 2 11.72 -2.97 11.76
C ASP A 2 10.90 -4.27 11.78
N GLU A 3 10.78 -4.90 12.96
CA GLU A 3 9.93 -6.09 13.15
C GLU A 3 8.46 -5.87 12.77
N LEU A 4 7.88 -4.71 13.11
CA LEU A 4 6.50 -4.37 12.76
C LEU A 4 6.32 -4.20 11.25
N ILE A 5 7.31 -3.63 10.58
CA ILE A 5 7.30 -3.46 9.12
C ILE A 5 7.45 -4.82 8.43
N LYS A 6 8.24 -5.74 8.98
CA LYS A 6 8.36 -7.11 8.47
C LYS A 6 7.06 -7.93 8.56
N LEU A 7 6.12 -7.53 9.43
CA LEU A 7 4.77 -8.10 9.43
C LEU A 7 3.94 -7.71 8.19
N LEU A 8 4.28 -6.61 7.50
CA LEU A 8 3.65 -6.24 6.23
C LEU A 8 4.23 -7.03 5.07
N ASP A 9 5.56 -7.11 4.99
CA ASP A 9 6.30 -7.92 4.04
C ASP A 9 7.72 -8.10 4.58
N SER A 10 8.21 -9.35 4.59
CA SER A 10 9.54 -9.70 5.11
C SER A 10 10.68 -9.03 4.35
N ASN A 11 10.42 -8.55 3.14
CA ASN A 11 11.38 -7.87 2.29
C ASN A 11 11.38 -6.34 2.45
N LEU A 12 10.62 -5.79 3.40
CA LEU A 12 10.70 -4.39 3.73
C LEU A 12 11.74 -4.15 4.83
N GLN A 13 12.51 -3.08 4.65
CA GLN A 13 13.45 -2.56 5.61
C GLN A 13 12.97 -1.20 6.09
N TYR A 14 12.91 -1.03 7.40
CA TYR A 14 12.64 0.25 8.03
C TYR A 14 13.81 1.21 7.84
N ILE A 15 13.52 2.48 7.48
CA ILE A 15 14.52 3.55 7.36
C ILE A 15 14.40 4.51 8.53
N LYS A 16 13.26 5.18 8.66
CA LYS A 16 12.98 6.17 9.71
C LYS A 16 11.49 6.34 9.91
N HIS A 17 11.11 7.01 10.99
CA HIS A 17 9.75 7.52 11.15
C HIS A 17 9.76 8.92 11.75
N GLU A 18 8.68 9.64 11.54
CA GLU A 18 8.41 10.93 12.16
C GLU A 18 6.94 11.01 12.57
N LEU A 19 6.67 11.65 13.71
CA LEU A 19 5.32 11.98 14.14
C LEU A 19 5.06 13.44 13.79
N VAL A 20 4.10 13.69 12.90
CA VAL A 20 3.66 15.04 12.53
C VAL A 20 2.18 15.14 12.84
N ASN A 21 1.84 16.04 13.76
CA ASN A 21 0.50 16.14 14.35
C ASN A 21 0.04 14.78 14.92
N ASP A 22 -0.99 14.19 14.32
CA ASP A 22 -1.62 12.94 14.74
C ASP A 22 -1.36 11.80 13.74
N THR A 23 -0.28 11.91 12.96
CA THR A 23 0.06 10.97 11.89
C THR A 23 1.53 10.56 11.99
N ILE A 24 1.75 9.25 12.05
CA ILE A 24 3.07 8.63 12.01
C ILE A 24 3.42 8.36 10.54
N TYR A 25 4.47 9.00 10.07
CA TYR A 25 5.04 8.75 8.75
C TYR A 25 6.19 7.77 8.89
N ILE A 26 6.13 6.63 8.20
CA ILE A 26 7.14 5.59 8.28
C ILE A 26 7.78 5.42 6.90
N GLU A 27 9.07 5.71 6.79
CA GLU A 27 9.83 5.53 5.56
C GLU A 27 10.43 4.12 5.54
N VAL A 28 10.19 3.41 4.43
CA VAL A 28 10.62 2.02 4.22
C VAL A 28 11.21 1.85 2.82
N SER A 29 12.02 0.83 2.65
CA SER A 29 12.55 0.42 1.33
C SER A 29 12.50 -1.09 1.17
N SER A 30 12.54 -1.56 -0.07
CA SER A 30 12.67 -2.99 -0.37
C SER A 30 14.12 -3.44 -0.23
N ASN A 31 14.34 -4.58 0.44
CA ASN A 31 15.63 -5.25 0.51
C ASN A 31 15.79 -6.36 -0.57
N ARG A 32 14.79 -6.54 -1.46
CA ARG A 32 14.85 -7.58 -2.51
C ARG A 32 16.02 -7.29 -3.45
N LYS A 33 16.88 -8.28 -3.67
CA LYS A 33 17.98 -8.19 -4.64
C LYS A 33 17.51 -8.25 -6.09
N SER A 34 16.49 -9.07 -6.35
CA SER A 34 15.88 -9.25 -7.67
C SER A 34 14.36 -9.24 -7.57
N VAL A 35 13.68 -8.75 -8.60
CA VAL A 35 12.23 -8.69 -8.71
C VAL A 35 11.80 -9.29 -10.04
N SER A 36 10.73 -10.08 -10.05
CA SER A 36 10.17 -10.64 -11.28
C SER A 36 9.33 -9.60 -12.03
N CYS A 37 9.52 -9.53 -13.35
CA CYS A 37 8.69 -8.72 -14.22
C CYS A 37 7.24 -9.21 -14.19
N PRO A 38 6.24 -8.36 -13.89
CA PRO A 38 4.84 -8.79 -13.82
C PRO A 38 4.25 -9.16 -15.19
N TYR A 39 4.93 -8.84 -16.30
CA TYR A 39 4.45 -9.10 -17.66
C TYR A 39 5.00 -10.39 -18.28
N CYS A 40 6.26 -10.73 -18.01
CA CYS A 40 6.91 -11.91 -18.58
C CYS A 40 7.53 -12.86 -17.55
N GLY A 41 7.49 -12.53 -16.26
CA GLY A 41 8.07 -13.34 -15.18
C GLY A 41 9.58 -13.27 -15.03
N GLU A 42 10.30 -12.72 -16.02
CA GLU A 42 11.77 -12.64 -16.01
C GLU A 42 12.28 -11.87 -14.79
N LYS A 43 13.29 -12.43 -14.10
CA LYS A 43 13.90 -11.76 -12.95
C LYS A 43 14.83 -10.65 -13.40
N SER A 44 14.75 -9.53 -12.70
CA SER A 44 15.65 -8.40 -12.89
C SER A 44 16.19 -7.89 -11.56
N ASP A 45 17.47 -7.60 -11.54
CA ASP A 45 18.23 -6.96 -10.47
C ASP A 45 18.61 -5.52 -10.81
N LYS A 46 18.36 -5.06 -12.04
CA LYS A 46 18.74 -3.74 -12.53
C LYS A 46 17.66 -2.69 -12.27
N ALA A 47 17.90 -1.84 -11.28
CA ALA A 47 17.07 -0.65 -11.04
C ALA A 47 17.32 0.42 -12.12
N HIS A 48 16.23 0.96 -12.67
CA HIS A 48 16.24 2.12 -13.57
C HIS A 48 16.16 3.43 -12.79
N SER A 49 15.23 3.51 -11.83
CA SER A 49 15.04 4.69 -10.99
C SER A 49 14.32 4.34 -9.70
N TRP A 50 14.40 5.24 -8.72
CA TRP A 50 13.66 5.18 -7.47
C TRP A 50 12.61 6.27 -7.41
N TYR A 51 11.49 6.01 -6.73
CA TYR A 51 10.47 7.01 -6.49
C TYR A 51 9.75 6.74 -5.16
N LYS A 52 9.23 7.81 -4.54
CA LYS A 52 8.47 7.69 -3.30
C LYS A 52 7.00 7.38 -3.60
N LYS A 53 6.49 6.31 -2.99
CA LYS A 53 5.07 5.94 -3.01
C LYS A 53 4.51 6.02 -1.60
N SER A 54 3.59 6.96 -1.38
CA SER A 54 2.87 7.10 -0.11
C SER A 54 1.53 6.38 -0.13
N PHE A 55 1.22 5.68 0.96
CA PHE A 55 -0.08 5.05 1.19
C PHE A 55 -0.43 5.05 2.68
N GLN A 56 -1.72 5.01 3.00
CA GLN A 56 -2.19 4.88 4.38
C GLN A 56 -2.27 3.41 4.79
N ASP A 57 -2.04 3.16 6.06
CA ASP A 57 -2.12 1.83 6.64
C ASP A 57 -2.91 1.85 7.96
N LEU A 58 -3.07 0.69 8.60
CA LEU A 58 -3.75 0.60 9.88
C LEU A 58 -3.11 1.51 10.94
N PRO A 59 -3.92 2.13 11.81
CA PRO A 59 -3.43 3.03 12.84
C PRO A 59 -2.52 2.32 13.83
N MET A 60 -1.60 3.07 14.44
CA MET A 60 -0.68 2.60 15.47
C MET A 60 -0.77 3.54 16.67
N GLN A 61 -1.10 3.00 17.84
CA GLN A 61 -1.31 3.77 19.08
C GLN A 61 -2.26 4.96 18.89
N ASP A 62 -3.43 4.69 18.30
CA ASP A 62 -4.47 5.68 17.96
C ASP A 62 -4.01 6.81 17.01
N LYS A 63 -2.82 6.68 16.40
CA LYS A 63 -2.33 7.60 15.38
C LYS A 63 -2.55 7.02 14.00
N LYS A 64 -2.88 7.89 13.04
CA LYS A 64 -2.93 7.50 11.63
C LYS A 64 -1.53 7.12 11.17
N VAL A 65 -1.42 6.12 10.28
CA VAL A 65 -0.13 5.70 9.73
C VAL A 65 -0.10 5.97 8.24
N VAL A 66 0.97 6.63 7.80
CA VAL A 66 1.31 6.80 6.38
C VAL A 66 2.66 6.15 6.15
N ILE A 67 2.71 5.17 5.26
CA ILE A 67 3.96 4.53 4.84
C ILE A 67 4.47 5.23 3.59
N ILE A 68 5.73 5.63 3.61
CA ILE A 68 6.48 6.19 2.49
C ILE A 68 7.43 5.10 2.00
N LEU A 69 7.01 4.39 0.95
CA LEU A 69 7.83 3.37 0.32
C LEU A 69 8.76 4.00 -0.72
N ASN A 70 10.07 3.84 -0.53
CA ASN A 70 11.08 4.09 -1.53
C ASN A 70 11.06 2.97 -2.57
N ASN A 71 10.13 3.07 -3.53
CA ASN A 71 9.87 2.03 -4.51
C ASN A 71 10.83 2.12 -5.70
N ARG A 72 11.03 0.99 -6.37
CA ARG A 72 11.93 0.88 -7.53
C ARG A 72 11.16 0.70 -8.82
N LYS A 73 11.64 1.37 -9.86
CA LYS A 73 11.34 1.03 -11.26
C LYS A 73 12.52 0.22 -11.77
N MET A 74 12.26 -1.00 -12.21
CA MET A 74 13.24 -1.98 -12.69
C MET A 74 13.27 -2.00 -14.22
N PHE A 75 14.41 -2.37 -14.80
CA PHE A 75 14.47 -2.75 -16.22
C PHE A 75 14.03 -4.20 -16.41
N CYS A 76 13.37 -4.52 -17.51
CA CYS A 76 13.14 -5.90 -17.90
C CYS A 76 14.36 -6.43 -18.67
N ASN A 77 14.91 -7.56 -18.26
CA ASN A 77 16.05 -8.20 -18.95
C ASN A 77 15.61 -8.98 -20.20
N ASN A 78 14.33 -9.32 -20.32
CA ASN A 78 13.79 -10.01 -21.48
C ASN A 78 13.53 -9.02 -22.63
N GLN A 79 14.31 -9.17 -23.71
CA GLN A 79 14.22 -8.31 -24.91
C GLN A 79 12.90 -8.49 -25.68
N SER A 80 12.24 -9.64 -25.54
CA SER A 80 10.94 -9.94 -26.14
C SER A 80 9.76 -9.45 -25.30
N CYS A 81 10.01 -8.87 -24.12
CA CYS A 81 8.94 -8.33 -23.29
C CYS A 81 8.32 -7.09 -23.93
N SER A 82 6.99 -6.98 -23.84
CA SER A 82 6.25 -5.79 -24.28
C SER A 82 6.61 -4.52 -23.52
N THR A 83 7.22 -4.65 -22.34
CA THR A 83 7.63 -3.52 -21.50
C THR A 83 9.13 -3.57 -21.20
N LYS A 84 9.81 -2.44 -21.39
CA LYS A 84 11.24 -2.29 -21.05
C LYS A 84 11.49 -2.05 -19.56
N THR A 85 10.48 -1.55 -18.84
CA THR A 85 10.58 -1.23 -17.41
C THR A 85 9.29 -1.58 -16.69
N PHE A 86 9.40 -2.00 -15.45
CA PHE A 86 8.25 -2.28 -14.58
C PHE A 86 8.48 -1.74 -13.17
N ALA A 87 7.41 -1.46 -12.44
CA ALA A 87 7.51 -1.09 -11.03
C ALA A 87 7.57 -2.34 -10.16
N GLU A 88 8.37 -2.30 -9.09
CA GLU A 88 8.33 -3.33 -8.06
C GLU A 88 6.95 -3.35 -7.38
N THR A 89 6.41 -4.56 -7.22
CA THR A 89 5.05 -4.82 -6.70
C THR A 89 5.09 -5.57 -5.38
N PHE A 90 4.04 -5.39 -4.58
CA PHE A 90 3.86 -6.01 -3.27
C PHE A 90 2.42 -6.50 -3.14
N GLU A 91 2.22 -7.66 -2.52
CA GLU A 91 0.88 -8.27 -2.38
C GLU A 91 -0.04 -7.44 -1.49
N PHE A 92 0.51 -6.81 -0.45
CA PHE A 92 -0.24 -5.97 0.48
C PHE A 92 -0.62 -4.59 -0.11
N LEU A 93 -0.14 -4.23 -1.31
CA LEU A 93 -0.32 -2.91 -1.90
C LEU A 93 -0.45 -2.94 -3.42
N ALA A 94 -1.68 -2.72 -3.92
CA ALA A 94 -1.91 -2.64 -5.36
C ALA A 94 -1.09 -1.51 -6.05
N PRO A 95 -0.77 -1.61 -7.35
CA PRO A 95 0.13 -0.68 -8.05
C PRO A 95 -0.25 0.80 -7.90
N ASN A 96 -1.54 1.12 -7.94
CA ASN A 96 -2.05 2.51 -7.82
C ASN A 96 -2.78 2.77 -6.49
N ALA A 97 -2.75 1.82 -5.55
CA ALA A 97 -3.44 1.96 -4.29
C ALA A 97 -2.80 3.05 -3.42
N LYS A 98 -3.66 3.82 -2.74
CA LYS A 98 -3.29 4.81 -1.72
C LYS A 98 -3.52 4.30 -0.30
N LYS A 99 -3.91 3.04 -0.15
CA LYS A 99 -4.22 2.34 1.09
C LYS A 99 -3.68 0.91 0.99
N SER A 100 -3.19 0.35 2.09
CA SER A 100 -2.84 -1.07 2.14
C SER A 100 -4.10 -1.94 1.97
N SER A 101 -3.95 -3.14 1.43
CA SER A 101 -5.05 -4.10 1.28
C SER A 101 -5.73 -4.40 2.61
N ARG A 102 -4.96 -4.49 3.71
CA ARG A 102 -5.50 -4.70 5.06
C ARG A 102 -6.32 -3.50 5.56
N LEU A 103 -5.90 -2.27 5.26
CA LEU A 103 -6.67 -1.07 5.59
C LEU A 103 -7.97 -1.00 4.78
N GLU A 104 -7.92 -1.33 3.48
CA GLU A 104 -9.14 -1.39 2.64
C GLU A 104 -10.15 -2.40 3.21
N ASN A 105 -9.68 -3.57 3.63
CA ASN A 105 -10.52 -4.60 4.26
C ASN A 105 -11.13 -4.12 5.57
N GLU A 106 -10.37 -3.44 6.42
CA GLU A 106 -10.87 -2.89 7.68
C GLU A 106 -11.95 -1.82 7.47
N ILE A 107 -11.72 -0.91 6.51
CA ILE A 107 -12.71 0.10 6.10
C ILE A 107 -14.01 -0.59 5.67
N ILE A 108 -13.91 -1.64 4.85
CA ILE A 108 -15.05 -2.41 4.39
C ILE A 108 -15.79 -3.05 5.57
N ASN A 109 -15.08 -3.70 6.50
CA ASN A 109 -15.68 -4.39 7.64
C ASN A 109 -16.49 -3.44 8.53
N ILE A 110 -15.95 -2.26 8.81
CA ILE A 110 -16.65 -1.21 9.56
C ILE A 110 -17.88 -0.73 8.76
N SER A 111 -17.72 -0.52 7.46
CA SER A 111 -18.73 0.13 6.62
C SER A 111 -19.93 -0.74 6.27
N VAL A 112 -19.83 -2.07 6.41
CA VAL A 112 -20.96 -2.99 6.11
C VAL A 112 -22.12 -2.83 7.10
N ASN A 113 -21.83 -2.46 8.34
CA ASN A 113 -22.82 -2.44 9.43
C ASN A 113 -23.38 -1.04 9.75
N VAL A 114 -22.93 -0.01 9.02
CA VAL A 114 -23.29 1.39 9.31
C VAL A 114 -23.53 2.17 8.02
N SER A 115 -24.18 3.33 8.14
CA SER A 115 -24.33 4.22 6.99
C SER A 115 -22.99 4.76 6.51
N SER A 116 -22.86 5.04 5.21
CA SER A 116 -21.61 5.57 4.62
C SER A 116 -21.11 6.86 5.28
N LEU A 117 -22.01 7.72 5.77
CA LEU A 117 -21.66 8.93 6.52
C LEU A 117 -21.16 8.61 7.94
N ALA A 118 -21.78 7.64 8.61
CA ALA A 118 -21.33 7.19 9.92
C ALA A 118 -19.95 6.52 9.82
N ALA A 119 -19.74 5.65 8.83
CA ALA A 119 -18.46 5.01 8.54
C ALA A 119 -17.37 6.05 8.29
N GLU A 120 -17.64 7.04 7.44
CA GLU A 120 -16.73 8.13 7.13
C GLU A 120 -16.27 8.87 8.40
N ARG A 121 -17.21 9.23 9.28
CA ARG A 121 -16.89 9.90 10.55
C ARG A 121 -16.02 9.03 11.46
N ILE A 122 -16.36 7.75 11.62
CA ILE A 122 -15.62 6.81 12.48
C ILE A 122 -14.18 6.63 11.95
N ILE A 123 -14.05 6.34 10.66
CA ILE A 123 -12.75 6.05 10.02
C ILE A 123 -11.87 7.29 9.98
N ARG A 124 -12.43 8.47 9.66
CA ARG A 124 -11.67 9.73 9.59
C ARG A 124 -11.08 10.13 10.92
N ASN A 125 -11.77 9.84 12.02
CA ASN A 125 -11.34 10.23 13.35
C ASN A 125 -10.25 9.33 13.92
N ARG A 126 -10.21 8.04 13.54
CA ARG A 126 -9.36 7.05 14.23
C ARG A 126 -8.42 6.24 13.34
N ILE A 127 -8.70 6.14 12.05
CA ILE A 127 -8.09 5.10 11.20
C ILE A 127 -7.36 5.73 10.02
N ALA A 128 -8.06 6.44 9.14
CA ALA A 128 -7.50 6.89 7.87
C ALA A 128 -8.20 8.13 7.32
N ASN A 129 -7.52 8.86 6.44
CA ASN A 129 -8.16 9.98 5.75
C ASN A 129 -8.97 9.46 4.56
N ILE A 130 -10.29 9.53 4.67
CA ILE A 130 -11.20 8.97 3.68
C ILE A 130 -12.42 9.87 3.48
N GLY A 131 -12.99 9.86 2.27
CA GLY A 131 -14.30 10.45 1.97
C GLY A 131 -15.37 9.39 1.73
N LYS A 132 -16.64 9.76 1.90
CA LYS A 132 -17.81 8.90 1.64
C LYS A 132 -17.74 8.16 0.31
N SER A 133 -17.37 8.86 -0.77
CA SER A 133 -17.28 8.28 -2.12
C SER A 133 -16.28 7.13 -2.20
N THR A 134 -15.15 7.23 -1.49
CA THR A 134 -14.16 6.16 -1.41
C THR A 134 -14.74 4.92 -0.73
N ILE A 135 -15.49 5.09 0.37
CA ILE A 135 -16.15 4.00 1.07
C ILE A 135 -17.16 3.30 0.15
N CYS A 136 -18.02 4.07 -0.53
CA CYS A 136 -18.99 3.50 -1.47
C CYS A 136 -18.31 2.73 -2.61
N ASN A 137 -17.18 3.23 -3.14
CA ASN A 137 -16.43 2.54 -4.18
C ASN A 137 -15.81 1.23 -3.69
N LEU A 138 -15.28 1.20 -2.47
CA LEU A 138 -14.75 -0.02 -1.85
C LEU A 138 -15.85 -1.08 -1.64
N LEU A 139 -17.03 -0.67 -1.16
CA LEU A 139 -18.19 -1.55 -1.00
C LEU A 139 -18.70 -2.10 -2.35
N LYS A 140 -18.78 -1.26 -3.38
CA LYS A 140 -19.14 -1.69 -4.75
C LYS A 140 -18.15 -2.71 -5.29
N LYS A 141 -16.84 -2.43 -5.15
CA LYS A 141 -15.77 -3.34 -5.58
C LYS A 141 -15.92 -4.71 -4.91
N ARG A 142 -16.14 -4.77 -3.58
CA ARG A 142 -16.42 -6.02 -2.86
C ARG A 142 -17.59 -6.80 -3.46
N ASN A 143 -18.71 -6.13 -3.71
CA ASN A 143 -19.92 -6.79 -4.23
C ASN A 143 -19.76 -7.30 -5.67
N SER A 144 -18.91 -6.65 -6.47
CA SER A 144 -18.55 -7.15 -7.81
C SER A 144 -17.69 -8.41 -7.78
N TYR A 145 -16.88 -8.63 -6.72
CA TYR A 145 -16.09 -9.86 -6.55
C TYR A 145 -16.88 -11.03 -5.95
N ASN A 146 -18.01 -10.74 -5.30
CA ASN A 146 -18.88 -11.75 -4.65
C ASN A 146 -20.06 -12.20 -5.54
N ARG A 147 -20.07 -11.80 -6.82
CA ARG A 147 -21.00 -12.26 -7.86
C ARG A 147 -20.24 -13.17 -8.81
#